data_AF-A0A928KHG6-F1
#
_entry.id   AF-A0A928KHG6-F1
#
_cell.length_a   1.000
_cell.length_b   1.000
_cell.length_c   1.000
_cell.angle_alpha   90.00
_cell.angle_beta   90.00
_cell.angle_gamma   90.00
#
_symmetry.space_group_name_H-M   'P 1'
#
loop_
_entity.id
_entity.type
_entity.pdbx_description
1 polymer ?
#
loop_
_entity_poly.entity_id
_entity_poly.type
_entity_poly.pdbx_seq_one_letter_code
_entity_poly.pdbx_strand_id
1 'polypeptide(L)'
;MAMVASSWMRLAPKRRRVDCILQLGSMYNERMNVMVSAQDIRDVKFSKSLGGYKTAEVDAFLDDCAETVASLAQTNEENERKMQVLAESIVEYRNREDSIRTALVSAQKMSDAVINEANGKAEEIIAQAHEEAAQLKEIAEKEIADEKAELARIKGEVAAFKSRLMAVYREHLTLIGVLEGEEEKPAEEQPKTEEEDSAPAQPPIAAPVEPVDELPVVVSADVQDGHTFDKAGLDFSSLQLKEDE
;
A
#
# COMPACT_ATOMS: atom_id res chain seq x y z
N MET A 1 4.64 -36.75 48.45
CA MET A 1 4.33 -35.31 48.60
C MET A 1 4.52 -34.49 47.32
N ALA A 2 5.50 -34.79 46.46
CA ALA A 2 5.72 -34.05 45.20
C ALA A 2 4.54 -34.12 44.19
N MET A 3 3.84 -35.26 44.08
CA MET A 3 2.73 -35.42 43.11
C MET A 3 1.45 -34.66 43.48
N VAL A 4 1.21 -34.37 44.77
CA VAL A 4 0.00 -33.65 45.21
C VAL A 4 0.14 -32.14 44.97
N ALA A 5 1.37 -31.62 45.05
CA ALA A 5 1.68 -30.22 44.76
C ALA A 5 1.45 -29.85 43.29
N SER A 6 1.76 -30.76 42.36
CA SER A 6 1.60 -30.53 40.92
C SER A 6 0.13 -30.45 40.47
N SER A 7 -0.78 -31.09 41.20
CA SER A 7 -2.22 -31.08 40.91
C SER A 7 -2.89 -29.77 41.38
N TRP A 8 -2.51 -29.27 42.56
CA TRP A 8 -3.01 -28.00 43.11
C TRP A 8 -2.53 -26.76 42.33
N MET A 9 -1.40 -26.85 41.63
CA MET A 9 -0.85 -25.73 40.85
C MET A 9 -1.63 -25.43 39.56
N ARG A 10 -2.47 -26.38 39.10
CA ARG A 10 -3.21 -26.27 37.83
C ARG A 10 -4.56 -25.55 37.96
N LEU A 11 -5.04 -25.34 39.19
CA LEU A 11 -6.38 -24.77 39.47
C LEU A 11 -6.38 -23.41 40.20
N ALA A 12 -5.20 -22.87 40.54
CA ALA A 12 -5.11 -21.64 41.32
C ALA A 12 -5.09 -20.36 40.46
N PRO A 13 -5.79 -19.28 40.87
CA PRO A 13 -5.76 -17.98 40.19
C PRO A 13 -4.34 -17.41 40.14
N LYS A 14 -3.98 -16.75 39.02
CA LYS A 14 -2.60 -16.36 38.63
C LYS A 14 -1.77 -15.71 39.75
N ARG A 15 -2.37 -14.93 40.66
CA ARG A 15 -1.68 -14.31 41.81
C ARG A 15 -1.00 -15.34 42.74
N ARG A 16 -1.69 -16.43 43.11
CA ARG A 16 -1.16 -17.44 44.05
C ARG A 16 -0.04 -18.31 43.48
N ARG A 17 0.05 -18.41 42.15
CA ARG A 17 1.12 -19.15 41.46
C ARG A 17 2.45 -18.40 41.50
N VAL A 18 2.41 -17.08 41.35
CA VAL A 18 3.60 -16.23 41.43
C VAL A 18 4.12 -16.19 42.88
N ASP A 19 3.23 -16.11 43.87
CA ASP A 19 3.61 -16.15 45.29
C ASP A 19 4.32 -17.45 45.68
N CYS A 20 3.86 -18.61 45.18
CA CYS A 20 4.49 -19.90 45.45
C CYS A 20 5.88 -20.03 44.79
N ILE A 21 6.07 -19.45 43.60
CA ILE A 21 7.38 -19.43 42.91
C ILE A 21 8.36 -18.49 43.64
N LEU A 22 7.91 -17.33 44.10
CA LEU A 22 8.73 -16.41 44.89
C LEU A 22 9.11 -17.00 46.25
N GLN A 23 8.19 -17.73 46.90
CA GLN A 23 8.46 -18.39 48.18
C GLN A 23 9.41 -19.59 48.03
N LEU A 24 9.32 -20.34 46.93
CA LEU A 24 10.31 -21.37 46.61
C LEU A 24 11.68 -20.76 46.24
N GLY A 25 11.69 -19.59 45.60
CA GLY A 25 12.90 -18.81 45.33
C GLY A 25 13.58 -18.30 46.60
N SER A 26 12.82 -17.78 47.58
CA SER A 26 13.39 -17.36 48.88
C SER A 26 13.90 -18.55 49.69
N MET A 27 13.18 -19.68 49.66
CA MET A 27 13.61 -20.92 50.32
C MET A 27 14.89 -21.52 49.71
N TYR A 28 15.13 -21.35 48.41
CA TYR A 28 16.36 -21.80 47.76
C TYR A 28 17.55 -20.88 48.07
N ASN A 29 17.31 -19.57 48.17
CA ASN A 29 18.35 -18.58 48.45
C ASN A 29 18.79 -18.60 49.93
N GLU A 30 17.87 -18.83 50.87
CA GLU A 30 18.19 -19.00 52.31
C GLU A 30 19.02 -20.26 52.60
N ARG A 31 19.00 -21.26 51.71
CA ARG A 31 19.71 -22.53 51.90
C ARG A 31 21.14 -22.52 51.33
N MET A 32 21.49 -21.49 50.57
CA MET A 32 22.81 -21.27 49.96
C MET A 32 23.59 -20.14 50.65
N ASN A 33 23.20 -19.75 51.87
CA ASN A 33 24.07 -18.94 52.70
C ASN A 33 25.33 -19.76 52.99
N VAL A 34 26.46 -19.36 52.41
CA VAL A 34 27.77 -20.02 52.52
C VAL A 34 28.02 -20.30 54.00
N MET A 35 27.86 -21.57 54.39
CA MET A 35 27.80 -21.98 55.79
C MET A 35 29.16 -21.88 56.49
N VAL A 36 30.25 -21.65 55.72
CA VAL A 36 31.61 -21.41 56.18
C VAL A 36 32.34 -20.51 55.16
N SER A 37 32.77 -19.31 55.55
CA SER A 37 33.56 -18.42 54.68
C SER A 37 35.04 -18.85 54.63
N ALA A 38 35.78 -18.36 53.63
CA ALA A 38 37.21 -18.62 53.53
C ALA A 38 38.01 -18.10 54.76
N GLN A 39 37.54 -17.02 55.42
CA GLN A 39 38.10 -16.59 56.71
C GLN A 39 37.78 -17.60 57.83
N ASP A 40 36.53 -18.09 57.90
CA ASP A 40 36.13 -19.04 58.93
C ASP A 40 36.94 -20.36 58.86
N ILE A 41 37.33 -20.79 57.66
CA ILE A 41 38.18 -21.98 57.45
C ILE A 41 39.60 -21.74 58.00
N ARG A 42 40.16 -20.54 57.82
CA ARG A 42 41.52 -20.21 58.30
C ARG A 42 41.58 -20.00 59.81
N ASP A 43 40.50 -19.52 60.42
CA ASP A 43 40.45 -19.20 61.85
C ASP A 43 40.03 -20.39 62.75
N VAL A 44 39.71 -21.55 62.16
CA VAL A 44 39.29 -22.75 62.89
C VAL A 44 40.40 -23.29 63.79
N LYS A 45 40.06 -23.57 65.06
CA LYS A 45 40.96 -24.21 66.04
C LYS A 45 40.44 -25.57 66.45
N PHE A 46 41.28 -26.60 66.29
CA PHE A 46 40.97 -27.97 66.70
C PHE A 46 41.56 -28.32 68.08
N SER A 47 40.84 -29.15 68.85
CA SER A 47 41.34 -29.72 70.11
C SER A 47 42.34 -30.86 69.85
N LYS A 48 43.45 -30.92 70.61
CA LYS A 48 44.47 -31.98 70.47
C LYS A 48 44.06 -33.26 71.21
N SER A 49 44.17 -34.42 70.55
CA SER A 49 44.02 -35.75 71.16
C SER A 49 45.29 -36.60 70.93
N LEU A 50 45.51 -37.61 71.79
CA LEU A 50 46.74 -38.43 71.87
C LEU A 50 47.04 -39.33 70.64
N GLY A 51 46.26 -39.23 69.56
CA GLY A 51 46.45 -39.99 68.31
C GLY A 51 45.90 -39.30 67.06
N GLY A 52 45.97 -37.96 67.00
CA GLY A 52 45.39 -37.16 65.92
C GLY A 52 46.25 -37.02 64.65
N TYR A 53 45.69 -36.37 63.65
CA TYR A 53 46.39 -35.96 62.42
C TYR A 53 47.54 -34.98 62.71
N LYS A 54 48.55 -34.95 61.84
CA LYS A 54 49.64 -33.99 61.94
C LYS A 54 49.12 -32.58 61.64
N THR A 55 49.33 -31.66 62.57
CA THR A 55 48.79 -30.29 62.44
C THR A 55 49.28 -29.58 61.18
N ALA A 56 50.56 -29.71 60.83
CA ALA A 56 51.12 -29.03 59.64
C ALA A 56 50.51 -29.49 58.30
N GLU A 57 50.14 -30.78 58.16
CA GLU A 57 49.49 -31.29 56.94
C GLU A 57 48.01 -30.85 56.87
N VAL A 58 47.35 -30.75 58.03
CA VAL A 58 45.97 -30.25 58.12
C VAL A 58 45.91 -28.75 57.84
N ASP A 59 46.85 -27.97 58.37
CA ASP A 59 46.90 -26.51 58.15
C ASP A 59 47.10 -26.19 56.66
N ALA A 60 48.01 -26.89 55.96
CA ALA A 60 48.19 -26.74 54.52
C ALA A 60 46.93 -27.10 53.71
N PHE A 61 46.21 -28.16 54.10
CA PHE A 61 44.94 -28.52 53.46
C PHE A 61 43.82 -27.50 53.73
N LEU A 62 43.79 -26.89 54.93
CA LEU A 62 42.85 -25.82 55.25
C LEU A 62 43.12 -24.56 54.42
N ASP A 63 44.38 -24.22 54.17
CA ASP A 63 44.76 -23.11 53.28
C ASP A 63 44.26 -23.34 51.85
N ASP A 64 44.51 -24.53 51.28
CA ASP A 64 44.02 -24.92 49.94
C ASP A 64 42.48 -24.92 49.86
N CYS A 65 41.81 -25.41 50.92
CA CYS A 65 40.35 -25.38 51.03
C CYS A 65 39.82 -23.93 51.10
N ALA A 66 40.47 -23.07 51.89
CA ALA A 66 40.08 -21.68 52.03
C ALA A 66 40.24 -20.91 50.70
N GLU A 67 41.32 -21.17 49.95
CA GLU A 67 41.52 -20.60 48.62
C GLU A 67 40.47 -21.08 47.62
N THR A 68 40.19 -22.39 47.59
CA THR A 68 39.16 -22.97 46.72
C THR A 68 37.77 -22.40 47.01
N VAL A 69 37.41 -22.26 48.30
CA VAL A 69 36.13 -21.66 48.71
C VAL A 69 36.06 -20.18 48.34
N ALA A 70 37.15 -19.43 48.48
CA ALA A 70 37.21 -18.04 48.04
C ALA A 70 37.02 -17.91 46.51
N SER A 71 37.68 -18.76 45.73
CA SER A 71 37.55 -18.81 44.27
C SER A 71 36.12 -19.20 43.83
N LEU A 72 35.52 -20.21 44.47
CA LEU A 72 34.14 -20.61 44.24
C LEU A 72 33.15 -19.49 44.58
N ALA A 73 33.37 -18.76 45.68
CA ALA A 73 32.52 -17.63 46.04
C ALA A 73 32.61 -16.51 45.00
N GLN A 74 33.82 -16.16 44.54
CA GLN A 74 34.03 -15.14 43.51
C GLN A 74 33.38 -15.53 42.18
N THR A 75 33.59 -16.77 41.72
CA THR A 75 32.98 -17.25 40.46
C THR A 75 31.47 -17.36 40.55
N ASN A 76 30.92 -17.71 41.71
CA ASN A 76 29.48 -17.70 41.93
C ASN A 76 28.90 -16.28 41.88
N GLU A 77 29.54 -15.31 42.53
CA GLU A 77 29.12 -13.90 42.43
C GLU A 77 29.20 -13.38 40.98
N GLU A 78 30.25 -13.74 40.25
CA GLU A 78 30.39 -13.37 38.84
C GLU A 78 29.31 -14.03 37.97
N ASN A 79 28.99 -15.30 38.21
CA ASN A 79 27.91 -16.00 37.52
C ASN A 79 26.53 -15.40 37.84
N GLU A 80 26.29 -15.01 39.09
CA GLU A 80 25.07 -14.31 39.49
C GLU A 80 24.93 -12.95 38.79
N ARG A 81 26.02 -12.16 38.71
CA ARG A 81 26.03 -10.91 37.94
C ARG A 81 25.75 -11.16 36.45
N LYS A 82 26.39 -12.16 35.85
CA LYS A 82 26.12 -12.55 34.45
C LYS A 82 24.65 -12.94 34.28
N MET A 83 24.09 -13.74 35.18
CA MET A 83 22.67 -14.11 35.15
C MET A 83 21.75 -12.89 35.22
N GLN A 84 22.06 -11.89 36.06
CA GLN A 84 21.29 -10.66 36.15
C GLN A 84 21.34 -9.87 34.83
N VAL A 85 22.53 -9.66 34.26
CA VAL A 85 22.70 -8.92 32.99
C VAL A 85 21.99 -9.63 31.84
N LEU A 86 22.08 -10.97 31.75
CA LEU A 86 21.36 -11.74 30.74
C LEU A 86 19.85 -11.64 30.94
N ALA A 87 19.36 -11.71 32.17
CA ALA A 87 17.93 -11.58 32.47
C ALA A 87 17.40 -10.20 32.07
N GLU A 88 18.14 -9.13 32.38
CA GLU A 88 17.81 -7.76 31.97
C GLU A 88 17.79 -7.63 30.44
N SER A 89 18.81 -8.16 29.76
CA SER A 89 18.88 -8.17 28.30
C SER A 89 17.67 -8.85 27.67
N ILE A 90 17.20 -9.98 28.21
CA ILE A 90 16.00 -10.68 27.72
C ILE A 90 14.76 -9.79 27.82
N VAL A 91 14.60 -9.05 28.92
CA VAL A 91 13.49 -8.12 29.10
C VAL A 91 13.57 -6.98 28.07
N GLU A 92 14.75 -6.42 27.86
CA GLU A 92 14.94 -5.38 26.83
C GLU A 92 14.59 -5.89 25.42
N TYR A 93 15.06 -7.09 25.05
CA TYR A 93 14.75 -7.66 23.74
C TYR A 93 13.25 -7.85 23.54
N ARG A 94 12.53 -8.31 24.57
CA ARG A 94 11.07 -8.42 24.53
C ARG A 94 10.40 -7.06 24.34
N ASN A 95 10.82 -6.06 25.10
CA ASN A 95 10.27 -4.70 24.97
C ASN A 95 10.55 -4.09 23.59
N ARG A 96 11.75 -4.30 23.03
CA ARG A 96 12.11 -3.89 21.67
C ARG A 96 11.24 -4.61 20.63
N GLU A 97 11.05 -5.91 20.78
CA GLU A 97 10.20 -6.70 19.89
C GLU A 97 8.75 -6.21 19.89
N ASP A 98 8.19 -5.92 21.06
CA ASP A 98 6.84 -5.38 21.20
C ASP A 98 6.72 -3.96 20.63
N SER A 99 7.76 -3.15 20.76
CA SER A 99 7.83 -1.82 20.14
C SER A 99 7.83 -1.93 18.61
N ILE A 100 8.61 -2.86 18.06
CA ILE A 100 8.65 -3.13 16.61
C ILE A 100 7.29 -3.66 16.12
N ARG A 101 6.66 -4.60 16.83
CA ARG A 101 5.31 -5.09 16.51
C ARG A 101 4.30 -3.95 16.48
N THR A 102 4.35 -3.07 17.48
CA THR A 102 3.45 -1.92 17.57
C THR A 102 3.69 -0.93 16.43
N ALA A 103 4.96 -0.63 16.13
CA ALA A 103 5.33 0.21 15.00
C ALA A 103 4.84 -0.37 13.66
N LEU A 104 5.01 -1.68 13.43
CA LEU A 104 4.54 -2.36 12.23
C LEU A 104 3.01 -2.28 12.08
N VAL A 105 2.27 -2.53 13.16
CA VAL A 105 0.80 -2.41 13.14
C VAL A 105 0.36 -0.96 12.89
N SER A 106 1.05 0.02 13.47
CA SER A 106 0.74 1.43 13.21
C SER A 106 1.05 1.84 11.77
N ALA A 107 2.17 1.36 11.20
CA ALA A 107 2.54 1.61 9.82
C ALA A 107 1.52 0.98 8.85
N GLN A 108 1.06 -0.24 9.13
CA GLN A 108 0.02 -0.88 8.34
C GLN A 108 -1.30 -0.09 8.40
N LYS A 109 -1.76 0.29 9.61
CA LYS A 109 -2.98 1.10 9.75
C LYS A 109 -2.87 2.44 9.03
N MET A 110 -1.71 3.08 9.08
CA MET A 110 -1.46 4.32 8.35
C MET A 110 -1.46 4.08 6.84
N SER A 111 -0.86 2.99 6.37
CA SER A 111 -0.92 2.59 4.96
C SER A 111 -2.36 2.37 4.50
N ASP A 112 -3.15 1.62 5.26
CA ASP A 112 -4.57 1.37 4.96
C ASP A 112 -5.38 2.67 4.96
N ALA A 113 -5.11 3.58 5.90
CA ALA A 113 -5.74 4.89 5.95
C ALA A 113 -5.42 5.73 4.70
N VAL A 114 -4.16 5.77 4.28
CA VAL A 114 -3.73 6.49 3.07
C VAL A 114 -4.38 5.90 1.82
N ILE A 115 -4.45 4.57 1.70
CA ILE A 115 -5.11 3.90 0.57
C ILE A 115 -6.60 4.23 0.54
N ASN A 116 -7.28 4.17 1.68
CA ASN A 116 -8.71 4.49 1.75
C ASN A 116 -8.98 5.96 1.45
N GLU A 117 -8.13 6.88 1.94
CA GLU A 117 -8.25 8.30 1.64
C GLU A 117 -8.00 8.58 0.15
N ALA A 118 -6.99 7.96 -0.46
CA ALA A 118 -6.70 8.10 -1.88
C ALA A 118 -7.85 7.55 -2.75
N ASN A 119 -8.40 6.39 -2.40
CA ASN A 119 -9.56 5.81 -3.09
C ASN A 119 -10.80 6.69 -2.94
N GLY A 120 -11.07 7.20 -1.74
CA GLY A 120 -12.19 8.12 -1.50
C GLY A 120 -12.07 9.41 -2.32
N LYS A 121 -10.88 10.00 -2.38
CA LYS A 121 -10.61 11.18 -3.22
C LYS A 121 -10.73 10.86 -4.71
N ALA A 122 -10.25 9.70 -5.15
CA ALA A 122 -10.38 9.28 -6.54
C ALA A 122 -11.86 9.09 -6.93
N GLU A 123 -12.66 8.44 -6.09
CA GLU A 123 -14.10 8.29 -6.29
C GLU A 123 -14.82 9.64 -6.32
N GLU A 124 -14.45 10.57 -5.43
CA GLU A 124 -14.99 11.92 -5.42
C GLU A 124 -14.68 12.68 -6.71
N ILE A 125 -13.42 12.64 -7.19
CA ILE A 125 -13.01 13.27 -8.44
C ILE A 125 -13.77 12.66 -9.63
N ILE A 126 -13.90 11.33 -9.67
CA ILE A 126 -14.65 10.64 -10.73
C ILE A 126 -16.12 11.04 -10.70
N ALA A 127 -16.74 11.10 -9.52
CA ALA A 127 -18.13 11.52 -9.37
C ALA A 127 -18.33 12.97 -9.83
N GLN A 128 -17.45 13.89 -9.41
CA GLN A 128 -17.48 15.29 -9.83
C GLN A 128 -17.32 15.42 -11.36
N ALA A 129 -16.33 14.73 -11.94
CA ALA A 129 -16.11 14.74 -13.38
C ALA A 129 -17.32 14.18 -14.16
N HIS A 130 -17.98 13.14 -13.65
CA HIS A 130 -19.21 12.62 -14.25
C HIS A 130 -20.37 13.60 -14.17
N GLU A 131 -20.54 14.29 -13.04
CA GLU A 131 -21.59 15.30 -12.86
C GLU A 131 -21.35 16.50 -13.79
N GLU A 132 -20.13 17.02 -13.85
CA GLU A 132 -19.74 18.09 -14.78
C GLU A 132 -19.93 17.68 -16.24
N ALA A 133 -19.53 16.46 -16.62
CA ALA A 133 -19.73 15.95 -17.97
C ALA A 133 -21.23 15.81 -18.32
N ALA A 134 -22.05 15.37 -17.36
CA ALA A 134 -23.50 15.28 -17.54
C ALA A 134 -24.14 16.67 -17.71
N GLN A 135 -23.75 17.64 -16.89
CA GLN A 135 -24.21 19.03 -17.00
C GLN A 135 -23.80 19.65 -18.34
N LEU A 136 -22.55 19.48 -18.76
CA LEU A 136 -22.06 19.99 -20.04
C LEU A 136 -22.83 19.37 -21.22
N LYS A 137 -23.11 18.07 -21.14
CA LYS A 137 -23.92 17.38 -22.15
C LYS A 137 -25.33 17.93 -22.22
N GLU A 138 -25.98 18.15 -21.08
CA GLU A 138 -27.33 18.73 -21.03
C GLU A 138 -27.35 20.14 -21.65
N ILE A 139 -26.37 20.98 -21.31
CA ILE A 139 -26.23 22.32 -21.89
C ILE A 139 -26.06 22.23 -23.41
N ALA A 140 -25.16 21.38 -23.90
CA ALA A 140 -24.93 21.20 -25.33
C ALA A 140 -26.17 20.67 -26.06
N GLU A 141 -26.91 19.72 -25.47
CA GLU A 141 -28.15 19.21 -26.04
C GLU A 141 -29.23 20.29 -26.13
N LYS A 142 -29.32 21.16 -25.12
CA LYS A 142 -30.23 22.30 -25.12
C LYS A 142 -29.86 23.33 -26.20
N GLU A 143 -28.58 23.69 -26.32
CA GLU A 143 -28.10 24.60 -27.36
C GLU A 143 -28.38 24.04 -28.77
N ILE A 144 -28.14 22.74 -28.98
CA ILE A 144 -28.47 22.07 -30.25
C ILE A 144 -29.97 22.10 -30.52
N ALA A 145 -30.81 21.92 -29.50
CA ALA A 145 -32.26 21.98 -29.64
C ALA A 145 -32.75 23.38 -30.03
N ASP A 146 -32.22 24.41 -29.35
CA ASP A 146 -32.54 25.81 -29.61
C ASP A 146 -32.12 26.22 -31.04
N GLU A 147 -30.89 25.86 -31.45
CA GLU A 147 -30.38 26.15 -32.80
C GLU A 147 -31.20 25.42 -33.88
N LYS A 148 -31.58 24.16 -33.64
CA LYS A 148 -32.46 23.40 -34.55
C LYS A 148 -33.84 24.04 -34.67
N ALA A 149 -34.40 24.55 -33.57
CA ALA A 149 -35.70 25.23 -33.57
C ALA A 149 -35.63 26.54 -34.38
N GLU A 150 -34.58 27.33 -34.20
CA GLU A 150 -34.38 28.57 -34.96
C GLU A 150 -34.16 28.29 -36.46
N LEU A 151 -33.36 27.29 -36.79
CA LEU A 151 -33.15 26.84 -38.16
C LEU A 151 -34.47 26.40 -38.80
N ALA A 152 -35.32 25.66 -38.09
CA ALA A 152 -36.64 25.28 -38.55
C ALA A 152 -37.55 26.49 -38.77
N ARG A 153 -37.51 27.49 -37.88
CA ARG A 153 -38.24 28.76 -38.01
C ARG A 153 -37.85 29.50 -39.29
N ILE A 154 -36.56 29.72 -39.51
CA ILE A 154 -36.03 30.41 -40.70
C ILE A 154 -36.37 29.63 -41.98
N LYS A 155 -36.21 28.29 -41.98
CA LYS A 155 -36.62 27.46 -43.13
C LYS A 155 -38.10 27.59 -43.45
N GLY A 156 -38.96 27.64 -42.42
CA GLY A 156 -40.39 27.90 -42.56
C GLY A 156 -40.68 29.26 -43.19
N GLU A 157 -39.98 30.31 -42.75
CA GLU A 157 -40.10 31.66 -43.33
C GLU A 157 -39.67 31.73 -44.78
N VAL A 158 -38.55 31.07 -45.13
CA VAL A 158 -38.05 30.97 -46.51
C VAL A 158 -39.05 30.22 -47.39
N ALA A 159 -39.60 29.09 -46.91
CA ALA A 159 -40.61 28.33 -47.64
C ALA A 159 -41.89 29.16 -47.84
N ALA A 160 -42.35 29.88 -46.82
CA ALA A 160 -43.51 30.77 -46.91
C ALA A 160 -43.25 31.95 -47.86
N PHE A 161 -42.05 32.55 -47.84
CA PHE A 161 -41.64 33.59 -48.77
C PHE A 161 -41.62 33.08 -50.21
N LYS A 162 -41.00 31.92 -50.45
CA LYS A 162 -41.00 31.26 -51.76
C LYS A 162 -42.42 31.00 -52.25
N SER A 163 -43.31 30.51 -51.38
CA SER A 163 -44.72 30.29 -51.75
C SER A 163 -45.45 31.58 -52.10
N ARG A 164 -45.26 32.65 -51.32
CA ARG A 164 -45.83 33.98 -51.60
C ARG A 164 -45.33 34.53 -52.94
N LEU A 165 -44.03 34.44 -53.19
CA LEU A 165 -43.43 34.91 -54.44
C LEU A 165 -43.94 34.11 -55.65
N MET A 166 -44.01 32.78 -55.52
CA MET A 166 -44.57 31.92 -56.58
C MET A 166 -46.06 32.16 -56.81
N ALA A 167 -46.84 32.51 -55.79
CA ALA A 167 -48.24 32.88 -55.96
C ALA A 167 -48.40 34.18 -56.77
N VAL A 168 -47.59 35.21 -56.47
CA VAL A 168 -47.56 36.47 -57.25
C VAL A 168 -47.16 36.21 -58.70
N TYR A 169 -46.13 35.40 -58.95
CA TYR A 169 -45.75 35.04 -60.33
C TYR A 169 -46.86 34.30 -61.07
N ARG A 170 -47.58 33.38 -60.43
CA ARG A 170 -48.73 32.71 -61.05
C ARG A 170 -49.84 33.69 -61.39
N GLU A 171 -50.14 34.64 -60.50
CA GLU A 171 -51.12 35.69 -60.76
C GLU A 171 -50.73 36.54 -61.98
N HIS A 172 -49.47 37.01 -62.04
CA HIS A 172 -48.96 37.74 -63.21
C HIS A 172 -49.04 36.92 -64.50
N LEU A 173 -48.70 35.63 -64.46
CA LEU A 173 -48.82 34.74 -65.62
C LEU A 173 -50.28 34.56 -66.06
N THR A 174 -51.23 34.45 -65.12
CA THR A 174 -52.66 34.39 -65.46
C THR A 174 -53.15 35.68 -66.08
N LEU A 175 -52.70 36.86 -65.60
CA LEU A 175 -53.05 38.15 -66.19
C LEU A 175 -52.51 38.30 -67.61
N ILE A 176 -51.27 37.84 -67.87
CA ILE A 176 -50.70 37.79 -69.22
C ILE A 176 -51.49 36.82 -70.10
N GLY A 177 -51.80 35.62 -69.60
CA GLY A 177 -52.64 34.65 -70.34
C GLY A 177 -54.06 35.16 -70.63
N VAL A 178 -54.62 36.04 -69.79
CA VAL A 178 -55.91 36.72 -70.05
C VAL A 178 -55.78 37.83 -71.09
N LEU A 179 -54.62 38.49 -71.19
CA LEU A 179 -54.30 39.40 -72.30
C LEU A 179 -54.07 38.63 -73.61
N GLU A 180 -53.60 37.38 -73.52
CA GLU A 180 -53.41 36.44 -74.63
C GLU A 180 -54.66 35.57 -74.90
N GLY A 181 -55.84 36.12 -74.67
CA GLY A 181 -57.11 35.48 -75.00
C GLY A 181 -57.41 35.39 -76.50
N GLU A 182 -56.51 34.78 -77.28
CA GLU A 182 -56.68 33.96 -78.50
C GLU A 182 -55.36 33.13 -78.59
N GLU A 183 -55.25 31.81 -78.47
CA GLU A 183 -56.09 30.69 -78.91
C GLU A 183 -55.88 29.42 -78.04
N GLU A 184 -56.93 28.59 -77.96
CA GLU A 184 -56.88 27.15 -77.66
C GLU A 184 -56.12 26.41 -78.80
N LYS A 185 -55.37 25.29 -78.67
CA LYS A 185 -55.60 24.01 -77.99
C LYS A 185 -54.39 23.04 -78.27
N PRO A 186 -54.38 21.75 -77.89
CA PRO A 186 -53.22 21.02 -77.35
C PRO A 186 -52.45 20.16 -78.37
N ALA A 187 -51.22 19.79 -78.04
CA ALA A 187 -50.52 18.66 -78.68
C ALA A 187 -49.68 17.91 -77.65
N GLU A 188 -50.12 16.69 -77.35
CA GLU A 188 -49.40 15.62 -76.68
C GLU A 188 -48.57 14.91 -77.75
N GLU A 189 -47.24 14.82 -77.59
CA GLU A 189 -46.42 13.80 -78.26
C GLU A 189 -45.01 13.71 -77.62
N GLN A 190 -44.76 12.59 -76.94
CA GLN A 190 -43.44 11.92 -76.93
C GLN A 190 -43.66 10.64 -77.76
N PRO A 191 -42.71 10.14 -78.58
CA PRO A 191 -41.54 9.46 -78.00
C PRO A 191 -40.23 9.39 -78.85
N LYS A 192 -39.14 9.03 -78.15
CA LYS A 192 -37.93 8.25 -78.54
C LYS A 192 -37.08 8.73 -79.73
N THR A 193 -35.74 8.77 -79.60
CA THR A 193 -34.81 7.62 -79.82
C THR A 193 -33.39 8.18 -79.54
N GLU A 194 -32.58 7.58 -78.65
CA GLU A 194 -31.32 6.81 -78.93
C GLU A 194 -30.39 7.51 -79.95
N GLU A 195 -29.07 7.53 -79.89
CA GLU A 195 -27.97 7.01 -79.06
C GLU A 195 -26.70 7.63 -79.71
N GLU A 196 -25.61 7.71 -78.96
CA GLU A 196 -24.22 7.53 -79.43
C GLU A 196 -23.71 8.18 -80.74
N ASP A 197 -22.82 9.16 -80.57
CA ASP A 197 -21.51 9.17 -81.24
C ASP A 197 -20.48 9.37 -80.11
N SER A 198 -19.83 8.33 -79.58
CA SER A 198 -18.67 7.63 -80.14
C SER A 198 -17.53 8.64 -80.42
N ALA A 199 -16.29 8.46 -79.95
CA ALA A 199 -15.58 7.32 -79.40
C ALA A 199 -14.26 7.85 -78.74
N PRO A 200 -13.21 7.03 -78.56
CA PRO A 200 -12.93 6.12 -77.46
C PRO A 200 -11.63 6.54 -76.72
N ALA A 201 -11.30 6.09 -75.51
CA ALA A 201 -10.81 4.75 -75.26
C ALA A 201 -10.66 4.50 -73.75
N GLN A 202 -11.25 3.39 -73.31
CA GLN A 202 -10.87 2.62 -72.14
C GLN A 202 -9.77 1.59 -72.56
N PRO A 203 -9.42 0.55 -71.76
CA PRO A 203 -8.84 0.47 -70.40
C PRO A 203 -7.66 -0.55 -70.40
N PRO A 204 -7.58 -1.58 -69.52
CA PRO A 204 -7.36 -1.66 -68.05
C PRO A 204 -6.08 -2.49 -67.72
N ILE A 205 -5.66 -2.57 -66.45
CA ILE A 205 -5.33 -3.89 -65.85
C ILE A 205 -5.81 -3.90 -64.39
N ALA A 206 -6.47 -5.00 -64.04
CA ALA A 206 -7.11 -5.31 -62.77
C ALA A 206 -6.21 -6.14 -61.82
N ALA A 207 -6.38 -5.89 -60.51
CA ALA A 207 -6.36 -6.83 -59.36
C ALA A 207 -5.09 -7.71 -59.11
N PRO A 208 -4.91 -8.43 -57.96
CA PRO A 208 -5.80 -8.67 -56.80
C PRO A 208 -5.20 -8.58 -55.36
N VAL A 209 -6.10 -8.35 -54.37
CA VAL A 209 -6.29 -8.89 -52.98
C VAL A 209 -5.08 -9.54 -52.24
N GLU A 210 -4.73 -9.16 -51.00
CA GLU A 210 -5.17 -9.76 -49.70
C GLU A 210 -4.55 -9.01 -48.47
N PRO A 211 -5.11 -9.19 -47.24
CA PRO A 211 -4.99 -8.27 -46.08
C PRO A 211 -3.97 -8.73 -45.01
N VAL A 212 -3.49 -7.82 -44.15
CA VAL A 212 -2.87 -8.18 -42.85
C VAL A 212 -3.17 -7.12 -41.78
N ASP A 213 -3.58 -7.62 -40.61
CA ASP A 213 -3.78 -6.97 -39.31
C ASP A 213 -2.66 -6.00 -38.87
N GLU A 214 -3.02 -4.91 -38.18
CA GLU A 214 -2.65 -4.63 -36.77
C GLU A 214 -3.18 -3.26 -36.29
N LEU A 215 -3.83 -3.25 -35.12
CA LEU A 215 -4.07 -2.10 -34.24
C LEU A 215 -2.90 -2.02 -33.22
N PRO A 216 -2.82 -1.01 -32.32
CA PRO A 216 -2.80 0.45 -32.51
C PRO A 216 -1.52 1.07 -31.89
N VAL A 217 -1.07 2.24 -32.36
CA VAL A 217 0.03 2.98 -31.71
C VAL A 217 -0.51 3.85 -30.58
N VAL A 218 -0.02 3.56 -29.37
CA VAL A 218 -0.20 4.30 -28.12
C VAL A 218 0.29 5.74 -28.20
N VAL A 219 -0.54 6.66 -27.69
CA VAL A 219 -0.18 8.05 -27.40
C VAL A 219 0.57 8.05 -26.06
N SER A 220 1.87 8.33 -26.08
CA SER A 220 2.61 8.66 -24.87
C SER A 220 2.46 10.16 -24.58
N ALA A 221 1.82 10.46 -23.46
CA ALA A 221 1.88 11.77 -22.81
C ALA A 221 3.10 11.80 -21.88
N ASP A 222 3.99 12.76 -22.08
CA ASP A 222 5.04 13.12 -21.13
C ASP A 222 4.41 13.85 -19.92
N VAL A 223 4.45 13.19 -18.76
CA VAL A 223 4.22 13.79 -17.44
C VAL A 223 5.60 14.06 -16.83
N GLN A 224 5.88 15.33 -16.54
CA GLN A 224 7.13 15.81 -15.97
C GLN A 224 7.01 15.98 -14.44
N ASP A 225 7.50 15.01 -13.68
CA ASP A 225 7.79 15.21 -12.27
C ASP A 225 8.92 14.27 -11.81
N GLY A 226 10.15 14.69 -12.10
CA GLY A 226 11.37 14.13 -11.52
C GLY A 226 11.89 15.04 -10.42
N HIS A 227 11.49 14.81 -9.16
CA HIS A 227 12.24 15.30 -8.01
C HIS A 227 13.48 14.42 -7.80
N THR A 228 14.63 14.97 -8.13
CA THR A 228 15.95 14.42 -7.81
C THR A 228 16.16 14.43 -6.30
N PHE A 229 16.25 13.24 -5.69
CA PHE A 229 16.79 13.09 -4.34
C PHE A 229 18.30 12.89 -4.46
N ASP A 230 19.06 13.97 -4.26
CA ASP A 230 20.52 13.97 -4.24
C ASP A 230 21.05 13.07 -3.10
N LYS A 231 21.63 11.93 -3.50
CA LYS A 231 22.56 11.16 -2.66
C LYS A 231 23.90 11.88 -2.62
N ALA A 232 24.03 12.88 -1.75
CA ALA A 232 25.32 13.31 -1.24
C ALA A 232 25.76 12.38 -0.10
N GLY A 233 27.00 11.90 -0.20
CA GLY A 233 27.54 10.81 0.60
C GLY A 233 27.56 11.04 2.11
N LEU A 234 27.06 10.05 2.83
CA LEU A 234 27.50 9.75 4.19
C LEU A 234 28.53 8.63 4.07
N ASP A 235 29.80 9.03 4.15
CA ASP A 235 30.94 8.12 4.25
C ASP A 235 30.81 7.30 5.55
N PHE A 236 30.60 5.99 5.39
CA PHE A 236 30.53 5.02 6.49
C PHE A 236 31.82 4.19 6.56
N SER A 237 32.98 4.79 6.31
CA SER A 237 34.29 4.11 6.35
C SER A 237 35.08 4.29 7.66
N SER A 238 34.45 4.78 8.75
CA SER A 238 35.14 5.00 10.04
C SER A 238 34.66 4.13 11.21
N LEU A 239 34.13 2.93 10.95
CA LEU A 239 33.84 1.96 12.02
C LEU A 239 34.50 0.61 11.73
N GLN A 240 35.82 0.57 11.89
CA GLN A 240 36.55 -0.66 12.23
C GLN A 240 37.01 -0.56 13.69
N LEU A 241 36.29 -1.28 14.54
CA LEU A 241 36.78 -1.76 15.83
C LEU A 241 37.82 -2.87 15.59
N LYS A 242 38.99 -2.71 16.22
CA LYS A 242 39.93 -3.73 16.75
C LYS A 242 41.04 -2.96 17.46
N GLU A 243 41.02 -2.87 18.79
CA GLU A 243 41.58 -3.85 19.76
C GLU A 243 43.12 -3.93 19.71
N ASP A 244 43.70 -3.87 20.92
CA ASP A 244 45.08 -4.17 21.35
C ASP A 244 46.14 -3.05 21.31
N GLU A 245 46.32 -2.33 22.44
CA GLU A 245 47.53 -2.37 23.31
C GLU A 245 47.27 -1.70 24.67
#